data_AF-A0A8H4MAN2-F1
#
_entry.id   AF-A0A8H4MAN2-F1
#
_cell.length_a   1.000
_cell.length_b   1.000
_cell.length_c   1.000
_cell.angle_alpha   90.00
_cell.angle_beta   90.00
_cell.angle_gamma   90.00
#
_symmetry.space_group_name_H-M   'P 1'
#
loop_
_entity.id
_entity.type
_entity.pdbx_description
1 polymer ?
#
loop_
_entity_poly.entity_id
_entity_poly.type
_entity_poly.pdbx_seq_one_letter_code
_entity_poly.pdbx_strand_id
1 'polypeptide(L)'
;MSDERFEAFVGLCFEQEFAGSAHLADALEKWGASTEPNETGWNIANGFMSSSSLCRLRGAGDAFSWSSMGDALVIDAGGSQGRTSITLANQFPKLNFIVQGSAQVCVQGGLLALDPELRDRIRFQAHDIFRPRESIPGKTVIYFLCAVLHNWNDKYACRILQAIVPAMKHGDRIVLCELIIPEPGTDSIFLERFAR
;
A
#
# COMPACT_ATOMS: atom_id res chain seq x y z
N MET A 1 15.14 -5.57 26.49
CA MET A 1 15.11 -4.75 25.25
C MET A 1 13.75 -4.98 24.64
N SER A 2 12.84 -3.99 24.69
CA SER A 2 11.55 -4.06 24.00
C SER A 2 11.79 -3.92 22.50
N ASP A 3 11.16 -4.79 21.70
CA ASP A 3 11.20 -4.68 20.25
C ASP A 3 10.20 -3.61 19.82
N GLU A 4 10.70 -2.43 19.46
CA GLU A 4 9.90 -1.29 19.00
C GLU A 4 8.93 -1.66 17.86
N ARG A 5 9.27 -2.66 17.04
CA ARG A 5 8.39 -3.14 15.96
C ARG A 5 7.23 -3.96 16.49
N PHE A 6 7.47 -4.74 17.54
CA PHE A 6 6.42 -5.49 18.21
C PHE A 6 5.49 -4.53 18.95
N GLU A 7 6.02 -3.53 19.66
CA GLU A 7 5.22 -2.50 20.31
C GLU A 7 4.38 -1.71 19.30
N ALA A 8 4.94 -1.33 18.14
CA ALA A 8 4.18 -0.65 17.09
C ALA A 8 3.05 -1.52 16.50
N PHE A 9 3.29 -2.84 16.36
CA PHE A 9 2.26 -3.78 15.91
C PHE A 9 1.16 -3.95 16.96
N VAL A 10 1.52 -4.09 18.24
CA VAL A 10 0.58 -4.17 19.36
C VAL A 10 -0.24 -2.88 19.44
N GLY A 11 0.38 -1.70 19.34
CA GLY A 11 -0.32 -0.41 19.32
C GLY A 11 -1.32 -0.30 18.17
N LEU A 12 -0.93 -0.66 16.93
CA LEU A 12 -1.85 -0.68 15.79
C LEU A 12 -3.07 -1.58 16.06
N CYS A 13 -2.82 -2.83 16.47
CA CYS A 13 -3.89 -3.79 16.69
C CYS A 13 -4.81 -3.36 17.83
N PHE A 14 -4.28 -3.07 19.01
CA PHE A 14 -5.09 -2.90 20.23
C PHE A 14 -5.59 -1.47 20.45
N GLU A 15 -4.82 -0.46 20.07
CA GLU A 15 -5.21 0.93 20.31
C GLU A 15 -6.01 1.51 19.13
N GLN A 16 -5.85 0.96 17.92
CA GLN A 16 -6.50 1.51 16.74
C GLN A 16 -7.51 0.54 16.11
N GLU A 17 -7.06 -0.63 15.65
CA GLU A 17 -7.91 -1.56 14.87
C GLU A 17 -9.00 -2.20 15.72
N PHE A 18 -8.68 -2.70 16.92
CA PHE A 18 -9.66 -3.30 17.82
C PHE A 18 -10.72 -2.30 18.29
N ALA A 19 -10.32 -1.07 18.62
CA ALA A 19 -11.26 -0.01 18.99
C ALA A 19 -12.24 0.26 17.84
N GLY A 20 -11.75 0.39 16.60
CA GLY A 20 -12.62 0.54 15.42
C GLY A 20 -13.55 -0.65 15.19
N SER A 21 -13.04 -1.88 15.37
CA SER A 21 -13.80 -3.11 15.19
C SER A 21 -14.95 -3.25 16.20
N ALA A 22 -14.76 -2.79 17.44
CA ALA A 22 -15.79 -2.84 18.48
C ALA A 22 -17.02 -1.99 18.15
N HIS A 23 -16.85 -0.95 17.32
CA HIS A 23 -17.91 -0.05 16.86
C HIS A 23 -18.54 -0.48 15.53
N LEU A 24 -18.29 -1.72 15.05
CA LEU A 24 -18.88 -2.21 13.81
C LEU A 24 -20.42 -2.24 13.86
N ALA A 25 -21.00 -2.69 14.98
CA ALA A 25 -22.46 -2.72 15.16
C ALA A 25 -23.05 -1.30 15.14
N ASP A 26 -22.41 -0.35 15.83
CA ASP A 26 -22.83 1.05 15.88
C ASP A 26 -22.77 1.70 14.48
N ALA A 27 -21.72 1.39 13.70
CA ALA A 27 -21.58 1.87 12.33
C ALA A 27 -22.68 1.30 11.41
N LEU A 28 -23.01 0.01 11.56
CA LEU A 28 -24.09 -0.63 10.80
C LEU A 28 -25.46 -0.03 11.16
N GLU A 29 -25.71 0.27 12.43
CA GLU A 29 -26.96 0.93 12.85
C GLU A 29 -27.05 2.36 12.28
N LYS A 30 -25.94 3.10 12.30
CA LYS A 30 -25.91 4.51 11.88
C LYS A 30 -25.92 4.72 10.37
N TRP A 31 -25.17 3.91 9.62
CA TRP A 31 -24.95 4.10 8.18
C TRP A 31 -25.34 2.89 7.33
N GLY A 32 -25.83 1.80 7.93
CA GLY A 32 -26.18 0.59 7.21
C GLY A 32 -24.96 -0.11 6.61
N ALA A 33 -25.16 -0.82 5.50
CA ALA A 33 -24.09 -1.45 4.73
C ALA A 33 -23.34 -0.44 3.83
N SER A 34 -22.91 0.69 4.42
CA SER A 34 -22.15 1.70 3.69
C SER A 34 -20.78 1.18 3.28
N THR A 35 -20.28 1.71 2.16
CA THR A 35 -18.93 1.45 1.65
C THR A 35 -18.10 2.73 1.56
N GLU A 36 -18.61 3.84 2.10
CA GLU A 36 -17.89 5.11 2.09
C GLU A 36 -16.81 5.11 3.18
N PRO A 37 -15.57 5.56 2.87
CA PRO A 37 -14.42 5.43 3.78
C PRO A 37 -14.60 6.24 5.07
N ASN A 38 -15.52 7.21 5.06
CA ASN A 38 -15.82 8.03 6.21
C ASN A 38 -16.95 7.51 7.11
N GLU A 39 -17.58 6.38 6.75
CA GLU A 39 -18.77 5.83 7.40
C GLU A 39 -18.45 4.45 8.01
N THR A 40 -17.46 4.42 8.90
CA THR A 40 -16.89 3.19 9.46
C THR A 40 -16.84 3.23 10.99
N GLY A 41 -16.77 2.05 11.63
CA GLY A 41 -16.56 1.94 13.09
C GLY A 41 -15.25 2.60 13.54
N TRP A 42 -14.23 2.58 12.67
CA TRP A 42 -13.00 3.34 12.87
C TRP A 42 -13.25 4.84 13.07
N ASN A 43 -14.08 5.45 12.23
CA ASN A 43 -14.38 6.87 12.32
C ASN A 43 -15.21 7.22 13.57
N ILE A 44 -16.00 6.29 14.08
CA ILE A 44 -16.68 6.44 15.38
C ILE A 44 -15.66 6.42 16.52
N ALA A 45 -14.70 5.50 16.48
CA ALA A 45 -13.70 5.30 17.52
C ALA A 45 -12.62 6.40 17.56
N ASN A 46 -12.08 6.75 16.39
CA ASN A 46 -10.82 7.48 16.25
C ASN A 46 -10.96 8.82 15.50
N GLY A 47 -12.15 9.14 14.99
CA GLY A 47 -12.35 10.28 14.08
C GLY A 47 -11.68 10.10 12.72
N PHE A 48 -11.51 11.20 11.96
CA PHE A 48 -11.00 11.18 10.59
C PHE A 48 -9.46 11.11 10.54
N MET A 49 -8.88 10.04 11.07
CA MET A 49 -7.44 9.80 11.07
C MET A 49 -7.08 8.67 10.10
N SER A 50 -6.05 8.88 9.28
CA SER A 50 -5.61 7.88 8.28
C SER A 50 -4.99 6.67 8.96
N SER A 51 -5.52 5.48 8.68
CA SER A 51 -4.90 4.22 9.10
C SER A 51 -3.64 3.93 8.29
N SER A 52 -2.63 3.35 8.93
CA SER A 52 -1.41 2.87 8.26
C SER A 52 -1.45 1.35 8.17
N SER A 53 -1.59 0.79 6.97
CA SER A 53 -1.57 -0.66 6.76
C SER A 53 -0.14 -1.19 6.91
N LEU A 54 0.10 -2.08 7.87
CA LEU A 54 1.35 -2.85 7.99
C LEU A 54 1.25 -4.16 7.19
N CYS A 55 1.03 -4.09 5.88
CA CYS A 55 1.02 -5.30 5.07
C CYS A 55 2.45 -5.71 4.68
N ARG A 56 2.86 -6.93 5.06
CA ARG A 56 4.05 -7.62 4.53
C ARG A 56 3.59 -8.72 3.59
N LEU A 57 3.38 -8.40 2.32
CA LEU A 57 3.19 -9.42 1.29
C LEU A 57 4.54 -10.08 0.99
N ARG A 58 4.76 -11.24 1.62
CA ARG A 58 5.88 -12.13 1.26
C ARG A 58 5.69 -12.56 -0.20
N GLY A 59 6.76 -12.49 -1.00
CA GLY A 59 6.76 -12.98 -2.39
C GLY A 59 6.59 -11.93 -3.49
N ALA A 60 6.43 -10.63 -3.15
CA ALA A 60 6.36 -9.57 -4.15
C ALA A 60 7.58 -9.56 -5.11
N GLY A 61 8.76 -9.92 -4.62
CA GLY A 61 10.00 -10.00 -5.42
C GLY A 61 10.03 -11.14 -6.44
N ASP A 62 9.27 -12.21 -6.22
CA ASP A 62 9.30 -13.41 -7.08
C ASP A 62 8.05 -13.52 -7.97
N ALA A 63 6.95 -12.87 -7.59
CA ALA A 63 5.67 -12.93 -8.31
C ALA A 63 5.65 -12.12 -9.63
N PHE A 64 6.56 -11.18 -9.80
CA PHE A 64 6.70 -10.37 -11.02
C PHE A 64 8.15 -10.41 -11.51
N SER A 65 8.36 -10.43 -12.83
CA SER A 65 9.69 -10.45 -13.43
C SER A 65 10.37 -9.08 -13.38
N TRP A 66 10.65 -8.57 -12.18
CA TRP A 66 11.28 -7.26 -11.95
C TRP A 66 12.59 -7.08 -12.74
N SER A 67 13.37 -8.15 -12.88
CA SER A 67 14.65 -8.15 -13.61
C SER A 67 14.49 -7.89 -15.11
N SER A 68 13.36 -8.26 -15.72
CA SER A 68 13.13 -8.03 -17.16
C SER A 68 12.85 -6.57 -17.50
N MET A 69 12.59 -5.74 -16.50
CA MET A 69 12.27 -4.32 -16.70
C MET A 69 13.50 -3.44 -16.92
N GLY A 70 14.72 -3.96 -16.65
CA GLY A 70 15.96 -3.23 -16.89
C GLY A 70 16.13 -2.02 -15.95
N ASP A 71 16.63 -0.91 -16.50
CA ASP A 71 16.67 0.38 -15.78
C ASP A 71 15.28 1.03 -15.80
N ALA A 72 14.47 0.69 -14.80
CA ALA A 72 13.11 1.18 -14.65
C ALA A 72 12.93 1.98 -13.36
N LEU A 73 11.88 2.80 -13.35
CA LEU A 73 11.42 3.53 -12.20
C LEU A 73 10.15 2.87 -11.64
N VAL A 74 10.19 2.49 -10.37
CA VAL A 74 9.04 1.99 -9.63
C VAL A 74 8.42 3.16 -8.85
N ILE A 75 7.17 3.47 -9.12
CA ILE A 75 6.36 4.37 -8.30
C ILE A 75 5.54 3.49 -7.35
N ASP A 76 5.95 3.44 -6.09
CA ASP A 76 5.27 2.70 -5.02
C ASP A 76 4.15 3.59 -4.44
N ALA A 77 2.97 3.48 -5.04
CA ALA A 77 1.82 4.35 -4.78
C ALA A 77 1.08 3.87 -3.53
N GLY A 78 1.26 4.57 -2.41
CA GLY A 78 0.76 4.13 -1.10
C GLY A 78 1.77 3.27 -0.32
N GLY A 79 3.05 3.29 -0.70
CA GLY A 79 4.11 2.43 -0.14
C GLY A 79 4.47 2.65 1.34
N SER A 80 3.74 3.52 2.05
CA SER A 80 3.94 3.79 3.48
C SER A 80 5.39 4.18 3.80
N GLN A 81 6.03 3.46 4.72
CA GLN A 81 7.43 3.58 5.10
C GLN A 81 8.43 3.06 4.05
N GLY A 82 7.98 2.59 2.88
CA GLY A 82 8.85 2.17 1.77
C GLY A 82 9.57 0.84 1.97
N ARG A 83 9.16 0.01 2.94
CA ARG A 83 9.84 -1.25 3.28
C ARG A 83 9.90 -2.23 2.10
N THR A 84 8.80 -2.41 1.38
CA THR A 84 8.76 -3.27 0.19
C THR A 84 9.67 -2.71 -0.91
N SER A 85 9.65 -1.40 -1.14
CA SER A 85 10.57 -0.71 -2.04
C SER A 85 12.04 -0.92 -1.66
N ILE A 86 12.40 -0.86 -0.37
CA ILE A 86 13.76 -1.14 0.12
C ILE A 86 14.16 -2.59 -0.18
N THR A 87 13.30 -3.56 0.10
CA THR A 87 13.55 -4.98 -0.20
C THR A 87 13.77 -5.20 -1.70
N LEU A 88 12.90 -4.63 -2.54
CA LEU A 88 13.02 -4.73 -4.00
C LEU A 88 14.27 -4.02 -4.52
N ALA A 89 14.63 -2.86 -3.96
CA ALA A 89 15.84 -2.14 -4.35
C ALA A 89 17.11 -2.95 -4.05
N ASN A 90 17.16 -3.65 -2.91
CA ASN A 90 18.27 -4.55 -2.57
C ASN A 90 18.35 -5.76 -3.51
N GLN A 91 17.20 -6.33 -3.89
CA GLN A 91 17.15 -7.50 -4.78
C GLN A 91 17.42 -7.14 -6.25
N PHE A 92 17.03 -5.94 -6.69
CA PHE A 92 17.09 -5.50 -8.09
C PHE A 92 17.86 -4.17 -8.23
N PRO A 93 19.19 -4.22 -8.41
CA PRO A 93 20.06 -3.03 -8.42
C PRO A 93 19.77 -2.01 -9.52
N LYS A 94 19.14 -2.44 -10.63
CA LYS A 94 18.79 -1.58 -11.76
C LYS A 94 17.49 -0.79 -11.55
N LEU A 95 16.71 -1.11 -10.51
CA LEU A 95 15.48 -0.41 -10.21
C LEU A 95 15.73 0.82 -9.34
N ASN A 96 14.99 1.87 -9.64
CA ASN A 96 14.89 3.11 -8.88
C ASN A 96 13.46 3.25 -8.35
N PHE A 97 13.27 3.93 -7.23
CA PHE A 97 12.00 3.95 -6.50
C PHE A 97 11.62 5.37 -6.10
N ILE A 98 10.34 5.70 -6.31
CA ILE A 98 9.67 6.82 -5.68
C ILE A 98 8.54 6.25 -4.82
N VAL A 99 8.67 6.38 -3.51
CA VAL A 99 7.65 5.96 -2.54
C VAL A 99 6.69 7.12 -2.31
N GLN A 100 5.45 6.95 -2.75
CA GLN A 100 4.40 7.95 -2.67
C GLN A 100 3.46 7.68 -1.49
N GLY A 101 3.12 8.72 -0.75
CA GLY A 101 2.17 8.66 0.37
C GLY A 101 1.76 10.05 0.86
N SER A 102 1.02 10.10 1.97
CA SER A 102 0.73 11.38 2.63
C SER A 102 2.03 12.04 3.11
N ALA A 103 2.03 13.37 3.24
CA ALA A 103 3.23 14.10 3.68
C ALA A 103 3.78 13.57 5.01
N GLN A 104 2.89 13.24 5.96
CA GLN A 104 3.25 12.68 7.26
C GLN A 104 3.93 11.31 7.12
N VAL A 105 3.39 10.44 6.28
CA VAL A 105 3.92 9.10 6.03
C VAL A 105 5.27 9.17 5.30
N CYS A 106 5.41 10.07 4.32
CA CYS A 106 6.68 10.28 3.63
C CYS A 106 7.77 10.84 4.55
N VAL A 107 7.41 11.70 5.51
CA VAL A 107 8.35 12.16 6.55
C VAL A 107 8.80 10.96 7.40
N GLN A 108 7.88 10.13 7.88
CA GLN A 108 8.23 8.93 8.65
C GLN A 108 9.07 7.93 7.85
N GLY A 109 8.76 7.72 6.58
CA GLY A 109 9.55 6.88 5.68
C GLY A 109 10.94 7.45 5.42
N GLY A 110 11.06 8.76 5.22
CA GLY A 110 12.35 9.44 5.05
C GLY A 110 13.19 9.51 6.33
N LEU A 111 12.57 9.39 7.50
CA LEU A 111 13.25 9.26 8.79
C LEU A 111 13.82 7.86 9.03
N LEU A 112 13.37 6.84 8.28
CA LEU A 112 14.09 5.57 8.28
C LEU A 112 15.47 5.81 7.70
N ALA A 113 16.50 5.41 8.44
CA ALA A 113 17.86 5.47 7.97
C ALA A 113 18.00 4.54 6.75
N LEU A 114 17.85 5.09 5.55
CA LEU A 114 18.19 4.40 4.33
C LEU A 114 19.68 4.09 4.35
N ASP A 115 20.00 2.84 4.02
CA ASP A 115 21.38 2.42 3.76
C ASP A 115 22.00 3.40 2.75
N PRO A 116 23.26 3.84 2.95
CA PRO A 116 23.89 4.83 2.09
C PRO A 116 23.80 4.48 0.59
N GLU A 117 23.88 3.19 0.26
CA GLU A 117 23.79 2.65 -1.11
C GLU A 117 22.40 2.79 -1.75
N LEU A 118 21.35 3.00 -0.96
CA LEU A 118 19.97 3.12 -1.43
C LEU A 118 19.50 4.57 -1.55
N ARG A 119 20.21 5.54 -0.97
CA ARG A 119 19.79 6.95 -0.92
C ARG A 119 19.65 7.59 -2.30
N ASP A 120 20.46 7.15 -3.26
CA ASP A 120 20.40 7.65 -4.63
C ASP A 120 19.25 7.00 -5.43
N ARG A 121 18.79 5.82 -4.99
CA ARG A 121 17.79 5.00 -5.70
C ARG A 121 16.39 5.09 -5.11
N ILE A 122 16.23 5.48 -3.86
CA ILE A 122 14.92 5.56 -3.19
C ILE A 122 14.66 7.00 -2.77
N ARG A 123 13.52 7.55 -3.22
CA ARG A 123 13.05 8.87 -2.83
C ARG A 123 11.64 8.79 -2.27
N PHE A 124 11.38 9.54 -1.21
CA PHE A 124 10.02 9.70 -0.69
C PHE A 124 9.39 10.96 -1.28
N GLN A 125 8.15 10.84 -1.74
CA GLN A 125 7.43 11.94 -2.38
C GLN A 125 6.01 12.01 -1.82
N ALA A 126 5.66 13.15 -1.21
CA ALA A 126 4.28 13.40 -0.83
C ALA A 126 3.40 13.46 -2.09
N HIS A 127 2.41 12.58 -2.19
CA HIS A 127 1.50 12.53 -3.31
C HIS A 127 0.17 11.88 -2.90
N ASP A 128 -0.93 12.53 -3.27
CA ASP A 128 -2.27 11.99 -3.12
C ASP A 128 -2.54 11.00 -4.24
N ILE A 129 -2.79 9.74 -3.90
CA ILE A 129 -2.97 8.64 -4.86
C ILE A 129 -4.16 8.86 -5.82
N PHE A 130 -5.12 9.71 -5.45
CA PHE A 130 -6.29 10.06 -6.26
C PHE A 130 -6.01 11.21 -7.25
N ARG A 131 -4.83 11.86 -7.17
CA ARG A 131 -4.46 12.95 -8.07
C ARG A 131 -3.85 12.41 -9.37
N PRO A 132 -4.20 12.99 -10.53
CA PRO A 132 -3.59 12.63 -11.80
C PRO A 132 -2.07 12.75 -11.75
N ARG A 133 -1.39 11.83 -12.43
CA ARG A 133 0.06 11.84 -12.59
C ARG A 133 0.44 12.37 -13.96
N GLU A 134 1.66 12.89 -14.06
CA GLU A 134 2.27 13.27 -15.32
C GLU A 134 3.12 12.13 -15.86
N SER A 135 3.24 12.06 -17.18
CA SER A 135 4.10 11.05 -17.80
C SER A 135 5.57 11.40 -17.58
N ILE A 136 6.37 10.38 -17.26
CA ILE A 136 7.82 10.54 -17.05
C ILE A 136 8.56 10.18 -18.35
N PRO A 137 9.08 11.15 -19.11
CA PRO A 137 9.77 10.88 -20.38
C PRO A 137 11.11 10.17 -20.15
N GLY A 138 11.52 9.34 -21.11
CA GLY A 138 12.86 8.73 -21.14
C GLY A 138 13.09 7.58 -20.14
N LYS A 139 12.09 7.17 -19.36
CA LYS A 139 12.19 6.05 -18.43
C LYS A 139 10.93 5.19 -18.44
N THR A 140 11.11 3.86 -18.39
CA THR A 140 10.02 2.90 -18.19
C THR A 140 9.55 2.98 -16.74
N VAL A 141 8.24 3.10 -16.54
CA VAL A 141 7.62 3.28 -15.22
C VAL A 141 6.78 2.07 -14.85
N ILE A 142 6.95 1.61 -13.61
CA ILE A 142 6.14 0.57 -12.97
C ILE A 142 5.36 1.24 -11.84
N TYR A 143 4.05 1.33 -11.99
CA TYR A 143 3.17 1.78 -10.91
C TYR A 143 2.85 0.58 -10.04
N PHE A 144 3.47 0.52 -8.87
CA PHE A 144 3.33 -0.57 -7.91
C PHE A 144 2.32 -0.15 -6.84
N LEU A 145 1.27 -0.96 -6.66
CA LEU A 145 0.28 -0.82 -5.60
C LEU A 145 0.30 -2.12 -4.79
N CYS A 146 0.72 -2.02 -3.53
CA CYS A 146 0.90 -3.17 -2.65
C CYS A 146 0.03 -3.00 -1.40
N ALA A 147 -1.01 -3.82 -1.26
CA ALA A 147 -1.99 -3.71 -0.17
C ALA A 147 -2.60 -2.30 -0.10
N VAL A 148 -3.08 -1.82 -1.24
CA VAL A 148 -3.64 -0.47 -1.39
C VAL A 148 -5.10 -0.56 -1.79
N LEU A 149 -5.40 -1.30 -2.85
CA LEU A 149 -6.75 -1.33 -3.41
C LEU A 149 -7.75 -1.97 -2.46
N HIS A 150 -7.31 -2.89 -1.59
CA HIS A 150 -8.17 -3.51 -0.57
C HIS A 150 -8.75 -2.54 0.48
N ASN A 151 -8.20 -1.32 0.58
CA ASN A 151 -8.67 -0.29 1.50
C ASN A 151 -9.85 0.52 0.91
N TRP A 152 -10.14 0.32 -0.38
CA TRP A 152 -11.01 1.17 -1.16
C TRP A 152 -12.06 0.35 -1.88
N ASN A 153 -13.31 0.82 -1.86
CA ASN A 153 -14.35 0.22 -2.71
C ASN A 153 -14.05 0.44 -4.20
N ASP A 154 -14.79 -0.26 -5.06
CA ASP A 154 -14.59 -0.25 -6.53
C ASP A 154 -14.56 1.15 -7.13
N LYS A 155 -15.41 2.06 -6.66
CA LYS A 155 -15.48 3.45 -7.14
C LYS A 155 -14.15 4.17 -6.86
N TYR A 156 -13.59 4.03 -5.66
CA TYR A 156 -12.31 4.66 -5.30
C TYR A 156 -11.11 3.93 -5.94
N ALA A 157 -11.14 2.60 -6.02
CA ALA A 157 -10.12 1.83 -6.73
C ALA A 157 -10.05 2.23 -8.22
N CYS A 158 -11.20 2.37 -8.89
CA CYS A 158 -11.29 2.89 -10.25
C CYS A 158 -10.68 4.29 -10.36
N ARG A 159 -10.97 5.20 -9.41
CA ARG A 159 -10.40 6.55 -9.41
C ARG A 159 -8.87 6.55 -9.27
N ILE A 160 -8.30 5.66 -8.45
CA ILE A 160 -6.85 5.49 -8.31
C ILE A 160 -6.24 5.06 -9.65
N LEU A 161 -6.81 4.06 -10.31
CA LEU A 161 -6.34 3.59 -11.61
C LEU A 161 -6.49 4.67 -12.69
N GLN A 162 -7.61 5.40 -12.70
CA GLN A 162 -7.84 6.54 -13.60
C GLN A 162 -6.84 7.68 -13.39
N ALA A 163 -6.29 7.84 -12.19
CA ALA A 163 -5.25 8.81 -11.91
C ALA A 163 -3.86 8.38 -12.45
N ILE A 164 -3.67 7.09 -12.72
CA ILE A 164 -2.41 6.51 -13.23
C ILE A 164 -2.42 6.40 -14.76
N VAL A 165 -3.48 5.81 -15.32
CA VAL A 165 -3.56 5.42 -16.74
C VAL A 165 -3.18 6.55 -17.72
N PRO A 166 -3.61 7.81 -17.54
CA PRO A 166 -3.24 8.91 -18.45
C PRO A 166 -1.73 9.22 -18.51
N ALA A 167 -0.98 8.88 -17.46
CA ALA A 167 0.47 9.10 -17.39
C ALA A 167 1.28 7.99 -18.08
N MET A 168 0.66 6.84 -18.31
CA MET A 168 1.35 5.65 -18.81
C MET A 168 1.73 5.79 -20.28
N LYS A 169 2.92 5.29 -20.60
CA LYS A 169 3.44 5.14 -21.96
C LYS A 169 3.51 3.67 -22.34
N HIS A 170 3.70 3.42 -23.63
CA HIS A 170 4.04 2.08 -24.09
C HIS A 170 5.29 1.55 -23.35
N GLY A 171 5.18 0.36 -22.77
CA GLY A 171 6.23 -0.24 -21.95
C GLY A 171 6.02 -0.08 -20.44
N ASP A 172 5.24 0.90 -20.00
CA ASP A 172 4.90 1.07 -18.58
C ASP A 172 3.97 -0.07 -18.12
N ARG A 173 3.94 -0.32 -16.81
CA ARG A 173 3.14 -1.39 -16.19
C ARG A 173 2.46 -0.90 -14.91
N ILE A 174 1.29 -1.44 -14.63
CA ILE A 174 0.69 -1.41 -13.29
C ILE A 174 0.89 -2.81 -12.70
N VAL A 175 1.46 -2.89 -11.49
CA VAL A 175 1.66 -4.13 -10.75
C VAL A 175 0.87 -4.03 -9.45
N LEU A 176 -0.14 -4.89 -9.33
CA LEU A 176 -0.98 -5.00 -8.13
C LEU A 176 -0.49 -6.18 -7.29
N CYS A 177 -0.12 -5.92 -6.05
CA CYS A 177 0.24 -6.93 -5.07
C CYS A 177 -0.82 -6.89 -3.97
N GLU A 178 -1.79 -7.80 -4.05
CA GLU A 178 -2.96 -7.84 -3.19
C GLU A 178 -3.21 -9.27 -2.70
N LEU A 179 -3.93 -9.40 -1.59
CA LEU A 179 -4.46 -10.69 -1.18
C LEU A 179 -5.63 -11.06 -2.10
N ILE A 180 -5.53 -12.21 -2.77
CA ILE A 180 -6.61 -12.75 -3.59
C ILE A 180 -7.40 -13.75 -2.76
N ILE A 181 -8.68 -13.45 -2.53
CA ILE A 181 -9.58 -14.34 -1.78
C ILE A 181 -10.21 -15.33 -2.76
N PRO A 182 -9.97 -16.64 -2.61
CA PRO A 182 -10.57 -17.65 -3.49
C PRO A 182 -12.09 -17.75 -3.28
N GLU A 183 -12.77 -18.29 -4.28
CA GLU A 183 -14.21 -18.53 -4.19
C GLU A 183 -14.52 -19.47 -3.01
N PRO A 184 -15.64 -19.27 -2.30
CA PRO A 184 -16.00 -20.13 -1.17
C PRO A 184 -16.03 -21.62 -1.55
N GLY A 185 -15.33 -22.46 -0.79
CA GLY A 185 -15.27 -23.91 -0.99
C GLY A 185 -14.31 -24.39 -2.07
N THR A 186 -13.49 -23.50 -2.65
CA THR A 186 -12.55 -23.84 -3.73
C THR A 186 -11.11 -24.07 -3.26
N ASP A 187 -10.80 -23.72 -2.02
CA ASP A 187 -9.47 -23.87 -1.44
C ASP A 187 -9.51 -24.62 -0.10
N SER A 188 -8.35 -24.93 0.47
CA SER A 188 -8.29 -25.59 1.77
C SER A 188 -8.92 -24.72 2.85
N ILE A 189 -9.62 -25.34 3.82
CA ILE A 189 -10.28 -24.62 4.92
C ILE A 189 -9.32 -23.72 5.71
N PHE A 190 -8.04 -24.09 5.75
CA PHE A 190 -7.00 -23.34 6.45
C PHE A 190 -6.67 -22.04 5.73
N LEU A 191 -6.57 -22.06 4.40
CA LEU A 191 -6.33 -20.87 3.59
C LEU A 191 -7.58 -19.98 3.56
N GLU A 192 -8.77 -20.57 3.48
CA GLU A 192 -10.03 -19.81 3.55
C GLU A 192 -10.20 -19.06 4.87
N ARG A 193 -9.83 -19.67 6.01
CA ARG A 193 -9.90 -19.04 7.33
C ARG A 193 -8.80 -18.01 7.58
N PHE A 194 -7.69 -18.09 6.87
CA PHE A 194 -6.62 -17.11 6.95
C PHE A 194 -6.92 -15.88 6.08
N ALA A 195 -7.64 -16.07 4.98
CA ALA A 195 -7.96 -15.01 4.02
C ALA A 195 -9.27 -14.25 4.31
N ARG A 196 -10.08 -14.69 5.29
CA ARG A 196 -11.40 -14.14 5.63
C ARG A 196 -11.47 -13.65 7.07
#